data_AF-A0A399X360-F1
#
_entry.id   AF-A0A399X360-F1
#
_cell.length_a   1.000
_cell.length_b   1.000
_cell.length_c   1.000
_cell.angle_alpha   90.00
_cell.angle_beta   90.00
_cell.angle_gamma   90.00
#
_symmetry.space_group_name_H-M   'P 1'
#
loop_
_entity.id
_entity.type
_entity.pdbx_description
1 polymer ?
#
loop_
_entity_poly.entity_id
_entity_poly.type
_entity_poly.pdbx_seq_one_letter_code
_entity_poly.pdbx_strand_id
1 'polypeptide(L)'
;MQKIVNITQPTAAQDFMSKVCGLYSTILADPPWRFENRTGKMAPEHQRLLRYPTMTIEEICEIPVSQVAAVNSHLYLWVPNALLAEGLEVMKRWGFTYKTNLVWYKIRKDGGPDGRGVGFYFRNVTELVLFGVRGHMRTLQPG
;
A
#
# COMPACT_ATOMS: atom_id res chain seq x y z
N MET A 1 40.73 -13.32 8.68
CA MET A 1 39.64 -13.55 7.71
C MET A 1 38.32 -13.46 8.45
N GLN A 2 37.56 -12.37 8.29
CA GLN A 2 36.20 -12.30 8.82
C GLN A 2 35.30 -13.18 7.95
N LYS A 3 34.69 -14.22 8.54
CA LYS A 3 33.63 -14.98 7.88
C LYS A 3 32.46 -14.02 7.68
N ILE A 4 32.21 -13.63 6.44
CA ILE A 4 30.95 -12.98 6.07
C ILE A 4 29.87 -14.04 6.23
N VAL A 5 29.09 -13.94 7.31
CA VAL A 5 27.90 -14.76 7.50
C VAL A 5 26.79 -14.07 6.73
N ASN A 6 26.40 -14.63 5.58
CA ASN A 6 25.18 -14.21 4.89
C ASN A 6 23.99 -14.68 5.74
N ILE A 7 23.45 -13.78 6.56
CA ILE A 7 22.19 -14.00 7.25
C ILE A 7 21.09 -13.78 6.22
N THR A 8 20.40 -14.85 5.81
CA THR A 8 19.21 -14.74 4.96
C THR A 8 18.17 -13.89 5.69
N GLN A 9 17.84 -12.72 5.17
CA GLN A 9 16.76 -11.91 5.73
C GLN A 9 15.41 -12.56 5.41
N PRO A 10 14.45 -12.56 6.36
CA PRO A 10 13.12 -13.09 6.10
C PRO A 10 12.42 -12.25 5.03
N THR A 11 11.58 -12.89 4.21
CA THR A 11 10.69 -12.18 3.29
C THR A 11 9.64 -11.39 4.08
N ALA A 12 8.99 -10.41 3.44
CA ALA A 12 7.91 -9.64 4.06
C ALA A 12 6.79 -10.55 4.59
N ALA A 13 6.44 -11.59 3.82
CA ALA A 13 5.44 -12.58 4.22
C ALA A 13 5.85 -13.38 5.47
N GLN A 14 7.12 -13.79 5.55
CA GLN A 14 7.67 -14.50 6.71
C GLN A 14 7.72 -13.59 7.95
N ASP A 15 8.20 -12.36 7.79
CA ASP A 15 8.24 -11.37 8.86
C ASP A 15 6.83 -11.07 9.39
N PHE A 16 5.86 -10.88 8.48
CA PHE A 16 4.46 -10.66 8.82
C PHE A 16 3.88 -11.80 9.65
N MET A 17 4.04 -13.06 9.21
CA MET A 17 3.54 -14.22 9.95
C MET A 17 4.19 -14.39 11.32
N SER A 18 5.45 -13.96 11.48
CA SER A 18 6.13 -14.05 12.78
C SER A 18 5.67 -13.00 13.80
N LYS A 19 5.13 -11.86 13.33
CA LYS A 19 4.83 -10.69 14.18
C LYS A 19 3.35 -10.42 14.36
N VAL A 20 2.52 -10.78 13.38
CA VAL A 20 1.09 -10.48 13.39
C VAL A 20 0.32 -11.71 13.84
N CYS A 21 -0.33 -11.63 14.99
CA CYS A 21 -1.16 -12.69 15.54
C CYS A 21 -2.61 -12.21 15.78
N GLY A 22 -3.56 -13.15 15.74
CA GLY A 22 -4.98 -12.88 15.94
C GLY A 22 -5.76 -12.59 14.65
N LEU A 23 -7.06 -12.30 14.81
CA LEU A 23 -7.97 -11.96 13.73
C LEU A 23 -8.45 -10.52 13.88
N TYR A 24 -8.28 -9.72 12.83
CA TYR A 24 -8.60 -8.29 12.80
C TYR A 24 -9.83 -8.01 11.95
N SER A 25 -10.75 -7.22 12.50
CA SER A 25 -11.94 -6.74 11.78
C SER A 25 -11.67 -5.46 10.98
N THR A 26 -10.53 -4.81 11.19
CA THR A 26 -10.13 -3.58 10.48
C THR A 26 -8.63 -3.61 10.25
N ILE A 27 -8.23 -3.43 9.00
CA ILE A 27 -6.84 -3.46 8.55
C ILE A 27 -6.58 -2.16 7.79
N LEU A 28 -5.51 -1.45 8.16
CA LEU A 28 -4.97 -0.31 7.42
C LEU A 28 -3.58 -0.69 6.95
N ALA A 29 -3.32 -0.58 5.66
CA ALA A 29 -2.04 -0.92 5.06
C ALA A 29 -1.53 0.20 4.15
N ASP A 30 -0.24 0.50 4.25
CA ASP A 30 0.51 1.37 3.35
C ASP A 30 1.78 0.65 2.88
N PRO A 31 1.67 -0.23 1.87
CA PRO A 31 2.81 -1.01 1.39
C PRO A 31 3.91 -0.11 0.80
N PRO A 32 5.19 -0.52 0.86
CA PRO A 32 6.28 0.26 0.28
C PRO A 32 6.36 0.02 -1.25
N TRP A 33 5.41 0.58 -2.01
CA TRP A 33 5.25 0.35 -3.45
C TRP A 33 6.49 0.67 -4.29
N ARG A 34 6.93 -0.28 -5.13
CA ARG A 34 7.98 -0.06 -6.14
C ARG A 34 7.34 0.39 -7.46
N PHE A 35 7.79 1.54 -7.98
CA PHE A 35 7.40 2.04 -9.30
C PHE A 35 8.32 1.50 -10.40
N GLU A 36 7.77 1.09 -11.54
CA GLU A 36 8.56 0.58 -12.68
C GLU A 36 9.30 1.67 -13.46
N ASN A 37 8.70 2.87 -13.58
CA ASN A 37 9.27 3.98 -14.35
C ASN A 37 10.48 4.59 -13.63
N ARG A 38 11.68 4.11 -14.00
CA ARG A 38 12.99 4.59 -13.54
C ARG A 38 13.59 5.68 -14.45
N THR A 39 12.93 6.07 -15.52
CA THR A 39 13.42 7.10 -16.45
C THR A 39 12.90 8.47 -16.06
N GLY A 40 13.81 9.29 -15.53
CA GLY A 40 13.58 10.66 -15.10
C GLY A 40 14.37 10.97 -13.82
N LYS A 41 14.74 12.25 -13.61
CA LYS A 41 15.52 12.75 -12.45
C LYS A 41 14.92 12.43 -11.06
N MET A 42 13.78 11.73 -11.00
CA MET A 42 12.99 11.40 -9.81
C MET A 42 12.86 9.90 -9.53
N ALA A 43 13.47 9.05 -10.35
CA ALA A 43 13.48 7.61 -10.13
C ALA A 43 14.05 7.27 -8.75
N PRO A 44 13.61 6.14 -8.13
CA PRO A 44 14.18 5.54 -6.92
C PRO A 44 15.71 5.47 -6.83
N GLU A 45 16.38 5.66 -7.95
CA GLU A 45 17.76 5.26 -8.15
C GLU A 45 18.66 6.50 -8.32
N HIS A 46 18.06 7.70 -8.39
CA HIS A 46 18.77 8.97 -8.27
C HIS A 46 19.04 9.29 -6.78
N GLN A 47 20.33 9.27 -6.43
CA GLN A 47 20.99 9.27 -5.11
C GLN A 47 20.77 10.51 -4.21
N ARG A 48 19.56 11.11 -4.16
CA ARG A 48 19.33 12.37 -3.42
C ARG A 48 18.49 12.27 -2.14
N LEU A 49 17.90 11.13 -1.80
CA LEU A 49 17.08 10.97 -0.59
C LEU A 49 17.34 9.59 0.04
N LEU A 50 17.39 9.51 1.38
CA LEU A 50 17.39 8.25 2.13
C LEU A 50 16.18 7.44 1.72
N ARG A 51 16.39 6.31 1.04
CA ARG A 51 15.29 5.44 0.60
C ARG A 51 15.16 4.26 1.53
N TYR A 52 13.96 4.07 2.04
CA TYR A 52 13.55 2.79 2.59
C TYR A 52 13.42 1.76 1.44
N PRO A 53 13.65 0.46 1.70
CA PRO A 53 13.44 -0.59 0.72
C PRO A 53 11.99 -0.62 0.21
N THR A 54 11.81 -0.82 -1.10
CA THR A 54 10.49 -0.96 -1.74
C THR A 54 10.25 -2.39 -2.22
N MET A 55 8.98 -2.77 -2.29
CA MET A 55 8.52 -4.10 -2.71
C MET A 55 7.88 -4.04 -4.08
N THR A 56 8.15 -5.06 -4.90
CA THR A 56 7.39 -5.37 -6.10
C THR A 56 5.93 -5.65 -5.76
N ILE A 57 5.06 -5.56 -6.76
CA ILE A 57 3.64 -5.88 -6.58
C ILE A 57 3.46 -7.33 -6.11
N GLU A 58 4.24 -8.28 -6.64
CA GLU A 58 4.12 -9.68 -6.23
C GLU A 58 4.54 -9.88 -4.77
N GLU A 59 5.65 -9.27 -4.33
CA GLU A 59 6.08 -9.32 -2.91
C GLU A 59 5.00 -8.76 -1.97
N ILE A 60 4.25 -7.73 -2.40
CA ILE A 60 3.12 -7.16 -1.63
C ILE A 60 1.93 -8.13 -1.64
N CYS A 61 1.58 -8.69 -2.79
CA CYS A 61 0.50 -9.67 -2.94
C CYS A 61 0.73 -10.94 -2.10
N GLU A 62 1.98 -11.35 -1.91
CA GLU A 62 2.38 -12.52 -1.12
C GLU A 62 2.26 -12.31 0.40
N ILE A 63 2.10 -11.08 0.87
CA ILE A 63 1.86 -10.82 2.30
C ILE A 63 0.53 -11.50 2.69
N PRO A 64 0.52 -12.42 3.67
CA PRO A 64 -0.64 -13.26 3.97
C PRO A 64 -1.67 -12.55 4.85
N VAL A 65 -2.08 -11.33 4.47
CA VAL A 65 -3.08 -10.52 5.19
C VAL A 65 -4.39 -11.28 5.38
N SER A 66 -4.76 -12.13 4.42
CA SER A 66 -5.96 -12.97 4.49
C SER A 66 -5.95 -13.97 5.65
N GLN A 67 -4.80 -14.33 6.20
CA GLN A 67 -4.68 -15.27 7.34
C GLN A 67 -4.99 -14.61 8.69
N VAL A 68 -4.84 -13.29 8.77
CA VAL A 68 -5.11 -12.50 10.00
C VAL A 68 -6.37 -11.65 9.87
N ALA A 69 -7.04 -11.65 8.73
CA ALA A 69 -8.29 -10.94 8.52
C ALA A 69 -9.48 -11.78 9.00
N ALA A 70 -10.29 -11.21 9.90
CA ALA A 70 -11.55 -11.82 10.33
C ALA A 70 -12.51 -12.04 9.14
N VAL A 71 -13.44 -12.99 9.29
CA VAL A 71 -14.44 -13.35 8.24
C VAL A 71 -15.20 -12.13 7.74
N ASN A 72 -15.61 -11.26 8.66
CA ASN A 72 -16.16 -9.94 8.37
C ASN A 72 -15.11 -8.90 8.75
N SER A 73 -14.54 -8.22 7.76
CA SER A 73 -13.49 -7.23 8.01
C SER A 73 -13.42 -6.17 6.92
N HIS A 74 -12.80 -5.05 7.26
CA HIS A 74 -12.47 -3.94 6.36
C HIS A 74 -10.98 -3.88 6.07
N LEU A 75 -10.65 -3.51 4.84
CA LEU A 75 -9.31 -3.12 4.43
C LEU A 75 -9.33 -1.67 3.93
N TYR A 76 -8.42 -0.87 4.46
CA TYR A 76 -8.07 0.46 4.00
C TYR A 76 -6.65 0.37 3.44
N LEU A 77 -6.52 0.42 2.12
CA LEU A 77 -5.24 0.24 1.43
C LEU A 77 -4.80 1.55 0.79
N TRP A 78 -3.72 2.13 1.30
CA TRP A 78 -3.08 3.29 0.67
C TRP A 78 -2.43 2.88 -0.66
N VAL A 79 -2.80 3.58 -1.72
CA VAL A 79 -2.35 3.29 -3.08
C VAL A 79 -1.97 4.59 -3.80
N PRO A 80 -0.75 4.69 -4.34
CA PRO A 80 -0.38 5.80 -5.21
C PRO A 80 -1.27 5.86 -6.46
N ASN A 81 -1.64 7.06 -6.92
CA ASN A 81 -2.52 7.23 -8.08
C ASN A 81 -2.08 6.46 -9.33
N ALA A 82 -0.76 6.34 -9.55
CA ALA A 82 -0.20 5.66 -10.72
C ALA A 82 -0.23 4.13 -10.63
N LEU A 83 -0.55 3.57 -9.45
CA LEU A 83 -0.57 2.13 -9.18
C LEU A 83 -1.97 1.63 -8.80
N LEU A 84 -3.02 2.34 -9.28
CA LEU A 84 -4.40 2.03 -8.92
C LEU A 84 -4.81 0.60 -9.34
N ALA A 85 -4.39 0.15 -10.52
CA ALA A 85 -4.72 -1.18 -11.01
C ALA A 85 -4.06 -2.27 -10.15
N GLU A 86 -2.80 -2.06 -9.78
CA GLU A 86 -2.01 -2.94 -8.93
C GLU A 86 -2.56 -2.96 -7.50
N GLY A 87 -2.98 -1.82 -6.97
CA GLY A 87 -3.63 -1.73 -5.67
C GLY A 87 -4.94 -2.52 -5.60
N LEU A 88 -5.74 -2.50 -6.67
CA LEU A 88 -6.95 -3.32 -6.78
C LEU A 88 -6.61 -4.81 -6.84
N GLU A 89 -5.54 -5.20 -7.53
CA GLU A 89 -5.07 -6.60 -7.56
C GLU A 89 -4.57 -7.06 -6.19
N VAL A 90 -3.77 -6.25 -5.48
CA VAL A 90 -3.33 -6.54 -4.10
C VAL A 90 -4.55 -6.75 -3.18
N MET A 91 -5.51 -5.84 -3.22
CA MET A 91 -6.74 -5.95 -2.44
C MET A 91 -7.48 -7.27 -2.72
N LYS A 92 -7.60 -7.65 -3.99
CA LYS A 92 -8.21 -8.92 -4.41
C LYS A 92 -7.42 -10.13 -3.93
N ARG A 93 -6.08 -10.14 -4.07
CA ARG A 93 -5.19 -11.22 -3.62
C ARG A 93 -5.24 -11.42 -2.11
N TRP A 94 -5.42 -10.35 -1.35
CA TRP A 94 -5.63 -10.41 0.10
C TRP A 94 -7.05 -10.83 0.51
N GLY A 95 -7.95 -11.06 -0.45
CA GLY A 95 -9.30 -11.58 -0.19
C GLY A 95 -10.34 -10.52 0.15
N PHE A 96 -10.12 -9.27 -0.25
CA PHE A 96 -11.07 -8.17 -0.08
C PHE A 96 -11.69 -7.77 -1.41
N THR A 97 -12.97 -7.43 -1.39
CA THR A 97 -13.68 -6.86 -2.55
C THR A 97 -13.73 -5.35 -2.41
N TYR A 98 -13.18 -4.63 -3.39
CA TYR A 98 -13.26 -3.17 -3.48
C TYR A 98 -14.72 -2.69 -3.45
N LYS A 99 -14.96 -1.59 -2.70
CA LYS A 99 -16.28 -0.96 -2.60
C LYS A 99 -16.25 0.52 -2.98
N THR A 100 -15.27 1.26 -2.48
CA THR A 100 -15.10 2.69 -2.76
C THR A 100 -13.68 3.12 -2.38
N ASN A 101 -13.35 4.41 -2.53
CA ASN A 101 -12.10 4.97 -2.06
C ASN A 101 -12.33 6.26 -1.28
N LEU A 102 -11.35 6.60 -0.45
CA LEU A 102 -11.18 7.91 0.17
C LEU A 102 -10.07 8.64 -0.59
N VAL A 103 -10.25 9.94 -0.79
CA VAL A 103 -9.27 10.79 -1.46
C VAL A 103 -8.64 11.73 -0.45
N TRP A 104 -7.35 11.58 -0.20
CA TRP A 104 -6.58 12.58 0.52
C TRP A 104 -6.21 13.70 -0.45
N TYR A 105 -6.88 14.84 -0.35
CA TYR A 105 -6.52 16.05 -1.07
C TYR A 105 -5.46 16.86 -0.31
N LYS A 106 -4.29 17.05 -0.93
CA LYS A 106 -3.14 17.73 -0.33
C LYS A 106 -3.25 19.23 -0.57
N ILE A 107 -3.46 19.96 0.53
CA ILE A 107 -3.66 21.41 0.52
C ILE A 107 -2.49 22.15 1.17
N ARG A 108 -2.24 23.37 0.71
CA ARG A 108 -1.38 24.36 1.38
C ARG A 108 -2.15 25.02 2.52
N LYS A 109 -1.43 25.80 3.34
CA LYS A 109 -2.03 26.56 4.46
C LYS A 109 -3.10 27.56 4.03
N ASP A 110 -3.07 28.03 2.79
CA ASP A 110 -4.08 28.95 2.23
C ASP A 110 -5.28 28.22 1.60
N GLY A 111 -5.37 26.89 1.76
CA GLY A 111 -6.47 26.07 1.24
C GLY A 111 -6.35 25.71 -0.24
N GLY A 112 -5.37 26.26 -0.97
CA GLY A 112 -5.11 25.88 -2.35
C GLY A 112 -4.41 24.51 -2.47
N PRO A 113 -4.38 23.90 -3.67
CA PRO A 113 -3.65 22.64 -3.88
C PRO A 113 -2.16 22.82 -3.58
N ASP A 114 -1.51 21.77 -3.04
CA ASP A 114 -0.07 21.75 -2.74
C ASP A 114 0.77 22.14 -3.98
N GLY A 115 0.36 21.71 -5.18
CA GLY A 115 0.98 22.07 -6.47
C GLY A 115 2.41 21.52 -6.67
N ARG A 116 3.04 21.05 -5.60
CA ARG A 116 4.37 20.42 -5.56
C ARG A 116 4.33 18.93 -5.89
N GLY A 117 3.14 18.42 -6.20
CA GLY A 117 2.91 17.06 -6.66
C GLY A 117 3.83 16.65 -7.82
N VAL A 118 4.37 15.44 -7.72
CA VAL A 118 5.17 14.83 -8.77
C VAL A 118 4.27 14.02 -9.70
N GLY A 119 4.48 14.10 -11.01
CA GLY A 119 3.71 13.35 -11.99
C GLY A 119 4.06 13.75 -13.42
N PHE A 120 4.02 12.78 -14.33
CA PHE A 120 4.43 12.97 -15.73
C PHE A 120 3.33 13.60 -16.59
N TYR A 121 2.08 13.21 -16.37
CA TYR A 121 0.91 13.69 -17.13
C TYR A 121 0.12 14.76 -16.36
N PHE A 122 -0.12 14.53 -15.07
CA PHE A 122 -0.80 15.46 -14.17
C PHE A 122 -0.01 15.63 -12.87
N ARG A 123 -0.16 16.78 -12.22
CA ARG A 123 0.43 17.03 -10.90
C ARG A 123 -0.38 16.29 -9.83
N ASN A 124 0.23 15.31 -9.16
CA ASN A 124 -0.43 14.58 -8.08
C ASN A 124 -0.59 15.45 -6.83
N VAL A 125 -1.79 15.99 -6.63
CA VAL A 125 -2.19 16.69 -5.39
C VAL A 125 -3.16 15.84 -4.55
N THR A 126 -3.35 14.58 -4.93
CA THR A 126 -4.18 13.61 -4.22
C THR A 126 -3.42 12.32 -3.99
N GLU A 127 -3.85 11.57 -2.98
CA GLU A 127 -3.55 10.15 -2.82
C GLU A 127 -4.83 9.39 -2.46
N LEU A 128 -4.88 8.10 -2.79
CA LEU A 128 -6.06 7.26 -2.60
C LEU A 128 -5.87 6.28 -1.46
N VAL A 129 -6.92 6.10 -0.68
CA VAL A 129 -7.10 4.94 0.19
C VAL A 129 -8.25 4.12 -0.38
N LEU A 130 -7.93 2.96 -0.95
CA LEU A 130 -8.95 2.01 -1.40
C LEU A 130 -9.62 1.39 -0.20
N PHE A 131 -10.94 1.32 -0.21
CA PHE A 131 -11.75 0.67 0.81
C PHE A 131 -12.33 -0.64 0.26
N GLY A 132 -11.96 -1.74 0.90
CA GLY A 132 -12.40 -3.09 0.58
C GLY A 132 -13.07 -3.79 1.75
N VAL A 133 -13.95 -4.73 1.45
CA VAL A 133 -14.68 -5.53 2.44
C VAL A 133 -14.43 -7.02 2.20
N ARG A 134 -14.22 -7.77 3.29
CA ARG A 134 -14.32 -9.23 3.33
C ARG A 134 -15.60 -9.61 4.08
N GLY A 135 -16.34 -10.59 3.55
CA GLY A 135 -17.65 -10.98 4.06
C GLY A 135 -18.70 -9.88 3.86
N HIS A 136 -19.56 -9.68 4.86
CA HIS A 136 -20.68 -8.74 4.82
C HIS A 136 -20.58 -7.73 5.96
N MET A 137 -19.74 -6.71 5.80
CA MET A 137 -19.51 -5.68 6.82
C MET A 137 -19.81 -4.28 6.28
N ARG A 138 -21.04 -3.79 6.50
CA ARG A 138 -21.40 -2.40 6.19
C ARG A 138 -20.83 -1.46 7.26
N THR A 139 -20.48 -0.24 6.87
CA THR A 139 -20.07 0.83 7.80
C THR A 139 -21.26 1.49 8.48
N LEU A 140 -22.44 1.46 7.86
CA LEU A 140 -23.69 2.02 8.36
C LEU A 140 -24.85 1.03 8.19
N GLN A 141 -25.91 1.20 8.98
CA GLN A 141 -27.14 0.40 8.83
C GLN A 141 -27.77 0.63 7.45
N PRO A 142 -28.53 -0.34 6.91
CA PRO A 142 -29.43 -0.08 5.79
C PRO A 142 -30.38 1.07 6.11
N GLY A 143 -30.55 1.97 5.15
CA GLY A 143 -31.61 2.99 5.20
C GLY A 143 -32.97 2.41 4.86
#